data_AF-A0A0G1RH97-F1
#
_entry.id   AF-A0A0G1RH97-F1
#
_cell.length_a   1.000
_cell.length_b   1.000
_cell.length_c   1.000
_cell.angle_alpha   90.00
_cell.angle_beta   90.00
_cell.angle_gamma   90.00
#
_symmetry.space_group_name_H-M   'P 1'
#
loop_
_entity.id
_entity.type
_entity.pdbx_description
1 polymer ?
#
loop_
_entity_poly.entity_id
_entity_poly.type
_entity_poly.pdbx_seq_one_letter_code
_entity_poly.pdbx_strand_id
1 'polypeptide(L)' 'MNDTVAQKSELIIDALQYAHDHNLDISNISDVQKILDVLDPEHKENVAKFVEILKTSDTYMGMKARDLKSEGNLPN' A
#
# COMPACT_ATOMS: atom_id res chain seq x y z
N MET A 1 6.89 20.55 -9.59
CA MET A 1 5.67 20.14 -8.84
C MET A 1 5.19 18.78 -9.36
N ASN A 2 6.02 17.74 -9.26
CA ASN A 2 5.64 16.35 -9.53
C ASN A 2 6.16 15.40 -8.44
N ASP A 3 7.12 15.87 -7.63
CA ASP A 3 7.82 15.07 -6.63
C ASP A 3 6.89 14.59 -5.51
N THR A 4 5.87 15.38 -5.14
CA THR A 4 4.95 15.04 -4.04
C THR A 4 4.03 13.86 -4.35
N VAL A 5 3.64 13.66 -5.62
CA VAL A 5 2.77 12.53 -6.00
C VAL A 5 3.59 11.25 -6.11
N ALA A 6 4.79 11.34 -6.67
CA ALA A 6 5.72 10.22 -6.73
C ALA A 6 6.11 9.73 -5.33
N GLN A 7 6.53 10.64 -4.45
CA GLN A 7 6.90 10.33 -3.06
C GLN A 7 5.75 9.67 -2.28
N LYS A 8 4.51 10.15 -2.46
CA LYS A 8 3.33 9.54 -1.82
C LYS A 8 3.03 8.15 -2.37
N SER A 9 3.31 7.91 -3.65
CA SER A 9 3.11 6.61 -4.27
C SER A 9 4.16 5.61 -3.81
N GLU A 10 5.43 6.04 -3.68
CA GLU A 10 6.52 5.25 -3.10
C GLU A 10 6.21 4.85 -1.66
N LEU A 11 5.78 5.80 -0.81
CA LEU A 11 5.39 5.52 0.57
C LEU A 11 4.29 4.44 0.67
N ILE A 12 3.32 4.43 -0.24
CA ILE A 12 2.25 3.42 -0.26
C ILE A 12 2.80 2.04 -0.61
N ILE A 13 3.69 1.96 -1.61
CA ILE A 13 4.30 0.70 -2.03
C ILE A 13 5.17 0.14 -0.89
N ASP A 14 6.01 0.99 -0.30
CA ASP A 14 6.88 0.60 0.82
C ASP A 14 6.07 0.18 2.05
N ALA A 15 4.95 0.85 2.33
CA ALA A 15 4.05 0.50 3.42
C ALA A 15 3.39 -0.87 3.21
N LEU A 16 2.94 -1.17 1.99
CA LEU A 16 2.33 -2.47 1.68
C LEU A 16 3.36 -3.60 1.71
N GLN A 17 4.58 -3.34 1.22
CA GLN A 17 5.68 -4.29 1.29
C GLN A 17 6.08 -4.57 2.75
N TYR A 18 6.26 -3.52 3.55
CA TYR A 18 6.57 -3.65 4.97
C TYR A 18 5.46 -4.40 5.72
N ALA A 19 4.20 -4.12 5.42
CA ALA A 19 3.08 -4.86 6.02
C ALA A 19 3.17 -6.36 5.73
N HIS A 20 3.46 -6.72 4.48
CA HIS A 20 3.60 -8.11 4.06
C HIS A 20 4.79 -8.80 4.74
N ASP A 21 5.97 -8.17 4.74
CA ASP A 21 7.21 -8.75 5.27
C ASP A 21 7.17 -8.94 6.80
N HIS A 22 6.39 -8.10 7.49
CA HIS A 22 6.22 -8.16 8.93
C HIS A 22 4.88 -8.79 9.38
N ASN A 23 4.08 -9.33 8.45
CA ASN A 23 2.77 -9.93 8.71
C ASN A 23 1.84 -9.00 9.52
N LEU A 24 1.78 -7.73 9.13
CA LEU A 24 0.94 -6.68 9.72
C LEU A 24 -0.36 -6.54 8.93
N ASP A 25 -1.46 -6.25 9.65
CA ASP A 25 -2.76 -6.02 9.02
C ASP A 25 -2.96 -4.54 8.66
N ILE A 26 -3.02 -4.25 7.37
CA ILE A 26 -3.26 -2.89 6.85
C ILE A 26 -4.68 -2.37 7.14
N SER A 27 -5.61 -3.22 7.59
CA SER A 27 -6.92 -2.82 8.09
C SER A 27 -6.92 -2.47 9.57
N ASN A 28 -5.84 -2.79 10.30
CA ASN A 28 -5.70 -2.50 11.72
C ASN A 28 -4.92 -1.19 11.91
N ILE A 29 -5.57 -0.19 12.52
CA ILE A 29 -4.96 1.12 12.80
C ILE A 29 -3.66 0.99 13.59
N SER A 30 -3.60 0.11 14.58
CA SER A 30 -2.39 -0.05 15.41
C SER A 30 -1.22 -0.61 14.62
N ASP A 31 -1.47 -1.47 13.64
CA ASP A 31 -0.43 -2.04 12.80
C ASP A 31 0.02 -1.03 11.75
N VAL A 32 -0.93 -0.31 11.13
CA VAL A 32 -0.60 0.79 10.22
C VAL A 32 0.18 1.90 10.92
N GLN A 33 -0.06 2.14 12.21
CA GLN A 33 0.73 3.08 12.99
C GLN A 33 2.19 2.63 13.14
N LYS A 34 2.46 1.32 13.33
CA LYS A 34 3.83 0.79 13.34
C LYS A 34 4.53 0.94 11.99
N ILE A 35 3.78 0.82 10.89
CA ILE A 35 4.32 1.04 9.54
C ILE A 35 4.76 2.50 9.38
N LEU A 36 3.88 3.43 9.74
CA LEU A 36 4.18 4.87 9.68
C LEU A 36 5.29 5.27 10.64
N ASP A 37 5.39 4.64 11.80
CA ASP A 37 6.48 4.89 12.75
C ASP A 37 7.87 4.61 12.15
N VAL A 38 7.95 3.73 11.15
CA VAL A 38 9.20 3.38 10.45
C VAL A 38 9.37 4.20 9.18
N LEU A 39 8.32 4.34 8.38
CA LEU A 39 8.41 4.90 7.03
C LEU A 39 8.18 6.42 6.97
N ASP A 40 7.36 6.97 7.86
CA ASP A 40 7.04 8.39 7.90
C ASP A 40 6.75 8.86 9.35
N PRO A 41 7.77 8.85 10.23
CA PRO A 41 7.60 9.18 11.64
C PRO A 41 7.20 10.63 11.88
N GLU A 42 7.44 11.52 10.91
CA GLU A 42 7.14 12.95 10.99
C GLU A 42 5.70 13.28 10.57
N HIS A 43 5.05 12.46 9.74
CA HIS A 43 3.67 12.69 9.27
C HIS A 43 2.69 11.59 9.70
N LYS A 44 2.52 11.43 11.01
CA LYS A 44 1.48 10.56 11.59
C LYS A 44 0.08 11.17 11.56
N GLU A 45 -0.04 12.40 11.05
CA GLU A 45 -1.30 13.12 10.99
C GLU A 45 -2.20 12.44 9.96
N ASN A 46 -3.11 11.60 10.46
CA ASN A 46 -4.21 10.93 9.75
C ASN A 46 -3.97 9.45 9.34
N VAL A 47 -3.50 8.63 10.30
CA VAL A 47 -3.40 7.15 10.17
C VAL A 47 -4.67 6.52 9.58
N ALA A 48 -5.86 6.98 10.00
CA ALA A 48 -7.14 6.46 9.51
C ALA A 48 -7.31 6.66 7.99
N LYS A 49 -6.92 7.82 7.48
CA LYS A 49 -6.92 8.10 6.03
C LYS A 49 -5.86 7.27 5.30
N PHE A 50 -4.70 7.05 5.92
CA PHE A 50 -3.66 6.22 5.35
C PHE A 50 -4.11 4.75 5.23
N VAL A 51 -4.81 4.21 6.24
CA VAL A 51 -5.46 2.88 6.19
C VAL A 51 -6.37 2.75 4.96
N GLU A 52 -7.24 3.74 4.70
CA GLU A 52 -8.14 3.70 3.54
C GLU A 52 -7.39 3.69 2.21
N ILE A 53 -6.30 4.46 2.12
CA ILE A 53 -5.42 4.49 0.95
C ILE A 53 -4.75 3.13 0.75
N LEU A 54 -4.18 2.54 1.80
CA LEU A 54 -3.52 1.22 1.71
C LEU A 54 -4.49 0.14 1.22
N LYS A 55 -5.71 0.09 1.78
CA LYS A 55 -6.74 -0.88 1.37
C LYS A 55 -7.17 -0.72 -0.09
N THR A 56 -7.32 0.52 -0.53
CA THR A 56 -7.69 0.83 -1.92
C THR A 56 -6.57 0.42 -2.87
N SER A 57 -5.32 0.75 -2.53
CA SER A 57 -4.14 0.40 -3.32
C SER A 57 -3.89 -1.10 -3.39
N ASP A 58 -4.02 -1.83 -2.27
CA ASP A 58 -3.92 -3.28 -2.23
C ASP A 58 -4.97 -3.96 -3.12
N THR A 59 -6.23 -3.50 -3.03
CA THR A 59 -7.31 -3.98 -3.90
C THR A 59 -7.00 -3.73 -5.38
N TYR A 60 -6.55 -2.52 -5.73
CA TYR A 60 -6.21 -2.16 -7.10
C TYR A 60 -5.05 -2.99 -7.66
N MET A 61 -3.98 -3.19 -6.87
CA MET A 61 -2.85 -4.03 -7.26
C MET A 61 -3.25 -5.50 -7.39
N GLY A 62 -4.12 -6.00 -6.51
CA GLY A 62 -4.69 -7.33 -6.59
C GLY A 62 -5.54 -7.53 -7.84
N MET A 63 -6.36 -6.55 -8.23
CA MET A 63 -7.12 -6.57 -9.48
C MET A 63 -6.19 -6.59 -10.69
N LYS A 64 -5.22 -5.68 -10.74
CA LYS A 64 -4.24 -5.61 -11.85
C LYS A 64 -3.43 -6.91 -11.98
N ALA A 65 -3.04 -7.52 -10.87
CA ALA A 65 -2.34 -8.80 -10.87
C ALA A 65 -3.21 -9.95 -11.41
N ARG A 66 -4.54 -9.92 -11.19
CA ARG A 66 -5.48 -10.89 -11.75
C ARG A 66 -5.70 -10.66 -13.24
N ASP A 67 -5.84 -9.41 -13.67
CA ASP A 67 -6.02 -9.05 -15.08
C ASP A 67 -4.81 -9.50 -15.92
N LEU A 68 -3.59 -9.24 -15.43
CA LEU A 68 -2.34 -9.71 -16.08
C LEU A 68 -2.26 -11.24 -16.15
N LYS A 69 -2.71 -11.96 -15.11
CA LYS A 69 -2.78 -13.43 -15.14
C LYS A 69 -3.83 -13.96 -16.11
N SER A 70 -4.91 -13.21 -16.33
CA SER A 70 -5.95 -13.56 -17.30
C SER A 70 -5.48 -13.36 -18.75
N GLU A 71 -4.68 -12.34 -19.02
CA GLU A 71 -4.09 -12.09 -20.36
C GLU A 71 -2.97 -13.10 -20.70
N GLY A 72 -2.27 -13.64 -19.70
CA GLY A 72 -1.25 -14.69 -19.88
C GLY A 72 -1.82 -16.09 -20.20
N ASN A 73 -3.15 -16.25 -20.20
CA ASN A 73 -3.84 -17.52 -20.38
C ASN A 73 -4.62 -17.58 -21.71
N LEU A 74 -4.07 -16.98 -22.77
CA LEU A 74 -4.58 -17.15 -24.13
C LEU A 74 -4.31 -18.60 -24.59
N PRO A 75 -5.35 -19.38 -24.94
CA PRO A 75 -5.13 -20.68 -25.58
C PRO A 75 -4.52 -20.45 -26.97
N ASN A 76 -3.41 -21.14 -27.24
CA ASN A 76 -2.88 -21.31 -28.61
C ASN A 76 -3.90 -22.03 -29.50
#